data_AF-A0A7J6CB32-F1
#
_entry.id   AF-A0A7J6CB32-F1
#
_cell.length_a   1.000
_cell.length_b   1.000
_cell.length_c   1.000
_cell.angle_alpha   90.00
_cell.angle_beta   90.00
_cell.angle_gamma   90.00
#
_symmetry.space_group_name_H-M   'P 1'
#
loop_
_entity.id
_entity.type
_entity.pdbx_description
1 polymer ?
#
loop_
_entity_poly.entity_id
_entity_poly.type
_entity_poly.pdbx_seq_one_letter_code
_entity_poly.pdbx_strand_id
1 'polypeptide(L)'
;MMRVLAFWTAACVFCAVVRCVPLADDKSTDCGSEDVSIGANGPTAGCDRRDTDDVLNAQERHEGLLRELQELAQHENDREREYTRERDDYELNDEEEDEGAMKEQNARDLDELLQEEIQKTEIQRKQDEELEELLKDLKSKQQEKKRRRNEEEEEEKRKNELELRVEKEKVEKELKELLEEQKNDTKSWNKEKEKEEKQEELQELMRKMERVKEVEDEKKEKREMENASDEATRQFERERDEEEEEDRQRDEEEEEEEDEDEELLEIEAELRKVAAQLHELRRG
;
A
#
# COMPACT_ATOMS: atom_id res chain seq x y z
N MET A 1 -27.11 -14.93 -16.84
CA MET A 1 -27.78 -14.70 -15.55
C MET A 1 -27.93 -16.02 -14.82
N MET A 2 -27.04 -16.28 -13.85
CA MET A 2 -26.92 -17.43 -12.93
C MET A 2 -25.43 -17.39 -12.47
N ARG A 3 -24.99 -17.45 -11.21
CA ARG A 3 -25.56 -17.72 -9.87
C ARG A 3 -24.64 -17.02 -8.86
N VAL A 4 -25.21 -16.36 -7.85
CA VAL A 4 -24.47 -15.93 -6.64
C VAL A 4 -24.60 -17.06 -5.63
N LEU A 5 -23.48 -17.66 -5.22
CA LEU A 5 -23.42 -18.65 -4.15
C LEU A 5 -23.15 -17.91 -2.84
N ALA A 6 -24.15 -17.87 -1.97
CA ALA A 6 -24.04 -17.45 -0.59
C ALA A 6 -23.61 -18.67 0.25
N PHE A 7 -22.44 -18.59 0.89
CA PHE A 7 -21.94 -19.57 1.86
C PHE A 7 -21.53 -18.85 3.14
N TRP A 8 -22.42 -18.74 4.12
CA TRP A 8 -22.04 -18.48 5.51
C TRP A 8 -22.78 -19.47 6.41
N THR A 9 -22.04 -20.45 6.91
CA THR A 9 -22.50 -21.51 7.80
C THR A 9 -22.21 -21.17 9.26
N ALA A 10 -23.26 -21.27 10.07
CA ALA A 10 -23.32 -21.83 11.43
C ALA A 10 -22.26 -21.38 12.47
N ALA A 11 -22.64 -20.39 13.28
CA ALA A 11 -22.09 -20.21 14.62
C ALA A 11 -22.71 -21.27 15.57
N CYS A 12 -21.91 -22.26 15.97
CA CYS A 12 -22.26 -23.24 17.00
C CYS A 12 -22.12 -22.62 18.39
N VAL A 13 -23.26 -22.44 19.05
CA VAL A 13 -23.39 -22.14 20.48
C VAL A 13 -23.07 -23.42 21.27
N PHE A 14 -21.93 -23.46 21.96
CA PHE A 14 -21.66 -24.44 23.02
C PHE A 14 -21.48 -23.72 24.36
N CYS A 15 -22.61 -23.43 25.02
CA CYS A 15 -22.64 -23.18 26.46
C CYS A 15 -22.87 -24.51 27.17
N ALA A 16 -21.83 -25.08 27.78
CA ALA A 16 -21.96 -26.23 28.69
C ALA A 16 -21.30 -25.89 30.03
N VAL A 17 -22.02 -25.14 30.86
CA VAL A 17 -21.68 -24.92 32.27
C VAL A 17 -22.34 -26.01 33.11
N VAL A 18 -21.47 -26.89 33.65
CA VAL A 18 -21.49 -27.49 34.99
C VAL A 18 -22.82 -28.08 35.49
N ARG A 19 -22.91 -29.42 35.44
CA ARG A 19 -23.82 -30.22 36.27
C ARG A 19 -23.19 -30.43 37.65
N CYS A 20 -23.85 -29.95 38.70
CA CYS A 20 -23.58 -30.37 40.08
C CYS A 20 -24.05 -31.83 40.29
N VAL A 21 -23.21 -32.64 40.94
CA VAL A 21 -23.58 -33.94 41.53
C VAL A 21 -23.22 -33.89 43.02
N PRO A 22 -24.11 -34.27 43.95
CA PRO A 22 -23.85 -34.18 45.38
C PRO A 22 -23.03 -35.36 45.91
N LEU A 23 -22.09 -35.04 46.83
CA LEU A 23 -21.37 -36.00 47.66
C LEU A 23 -22.36 -36.76 48.56
N ALA A 24 -22.25 -38.09 48.58
CA ALA A 24 -22.88 -38.94 49.59
C ALA A 24 -21.92 -39.12 50.76
N ASP A 25 -22.38 -38.75 51.96
CA ASP A 25 -21.81 -39.17 53.24
C ASP A 25 -22.07 -40.65 53.46
N ASP A 26 -21.05 -41.43 53.83
CA ASP A 26 -21.24 -42.67 54.57
C ASP A 26 -20.20 -42.82 55.67
N LYS A 27 -20.74 -43.15 56.85
CA LYS A 27 -20.09 -43.18 58.16
C LYS A 27 -19.54 -44.57 58.49
N SER A 28 -18.60 -44.54 59.43
CA SER A 28 -18.27 -45.59 60.40
C SER A 28 -17.73 -46.91 59.86
N THR A 29 -16.42 -47.11 60.02
CA THR A 29 -15.84 -48.44 60.25
C THR A 29 -15.31 -48.50 61.67
N ASP A 30 -15.93 -49.42 62.40
CA ASP A 30 -15.62 -49.93 63.72
C ASP A 30 -14.36 -50.80 63.63
N CYS A 31 -13.28 -50.46 64.34
CA CYS A 31 -12.11 -51.33 64.43
C CYS A 31 -12.28 -52.26 65.63
N GLY A 32 -12.93 -53.39 65.35
CA GLY A 32 -12.96 -54.56 66.21
C GLY A 32 -11.56 -55.11 66.48
N SER A 33 -11.39 -55.56 67.72
CA SER A 33 -10.21 -56.25 68.23
C SER A 33 -10.09 -57.64 67.63
N GLU A 34 -8.95 -57.97 67.03
CA GLU A 34 -8.60 -59.36 66.69
C GLU A 34 -7.12 -59.62 66.99
N ASP A 35 -6.91 -60.36 68.09
CA ASP A 35 -5.67 -61.02 68.48
C ASP A 35 -5.07 -61.85 67.33
N VAL A 36 -3.80 -61.58 67.00
CA VAL A 36 -2.95 -62.51 66.26
C VAL A 36 -1.74 -62.86 67.12
N SER A 37 -1.87 -63.97 67.85
CA SER A 37 -0.77 -64.67 68.50
C SER A 37 0.09 -65.38 67.45
N ILE A 38 1.34 -64.92 67.26
CA ILE A 38 2.37 -65.64 66.52
C ILE A 38 3.52 -66.02 67.47
N GLY A 39 3.60 -67.32 67.76
CA GLY A 39 4.81 -68.14 67.63
C GLY A 39 6.05 -67.75 68.43
N ALA A 40 6.26 -68.46 69.54
CA ALA A 40 7.49 -68.47 70.33
C ALA A 40 8.75 -68.84 69.52
N ASN A 41 9.85 -68.16 69.88
CA ASN A 41 11.26 -68.58 69.89
C ASN A 41 12.21 -67.54 69.23
N GLY A 42 12.43 -66.45 69.95
CA GLY A 42 13.55 -65.53 69.78
C GLY A 42 13.92 -64.99 71.16
N PRO A 43 15.21 -64.79 71.48
CA PRO A 43 15.63 -64.45 72.83
C PRO A 43 14.88 -63.20 73.27
N THR A 44 14.24 -63.27 74.44
CA THR A 44 13.76 -62.10 75.15
C THR A 44 14.98 -61.25 75.45
N ALA A 45 15.36 -60.39 74.50
CA ALA A 45 16.07 -59.18 74.79
C ALA A 45 15.14 -58.45 75.75
N GLY A 46 15.40 -58.63 77.04
CA GLY A 46 14.77 -57.85 78.07
C GLY A 46 14.96 -56.40 77.63
N CYS A 47 13.86 -55.71 77.39
CA CYS A 47 13.85 -54.28 77.53
C CYS A 47 14.11 -54.02 79.02
N ASP A 48 15.37 -54.16 79.44
CA ASP A 48 15.87 -53.50 80.62
C ASP A 48 15.58 -52.02 80.36
N ARG A 49 14.48 -51.55 80.96
CA ARG A 49 14.30 -50.15 81.27
C ARG A 49 15.54 -49.79 82.09
N ARG A 50 16.56 -49.27 81.41
CA ARG A 50 17.45 -48.32 82.05
C ARG A 50 16.53 -47.18 82.44
N ASP A 51 16.16 -47.16 83.71
CA ASP A 51 15.60 -46.00 84.38
C ASP A 51 16.69 -44.92 84.33
N THR A 52 16.79 -44.26 83.18
CA THR A 52 17.31 -42.91 83.12
C THR A 52 16.24 -42.04 83.76
N ASP A 53 16.62 -41.40 84.87
CA ASP A 53 15.86 -40.44 85.68
C ASP A 53 15.42 -39.20 84.90
N ASP A 54 14.62 -39.39 83.85
CA ASP A 54 13.85 -38.38 83.14
C ASP A 54 12.52 -39.05 82.74
N VAL A 55 11.73 -39.45 83.73
CA VAL A 55 10.35 -39.91 83.50
C VAL A 55 9.51 -38.67 83.21
N LEU A 56 9.66 -38.12 82.00
CA LEU A 56 8.70 -37.17 81.46
C LEU A 56 7.31 -37.81 81.57
N ASN A 57 6.37 -37.05 82.13
CA ASN A 57 4.99 -37.46 82.32
C ASN A 57 4.46 -37.97 80.97
N ALA A 58 3.56 -38.97 80.97
CA ALA A 58 2.97 -39.49 79.73
C ALA A 58 2.40 -38.36 78.85
N GLN A 59 1.91 -37.30 79.48
CA GLN A 59 1.48 -36.07 78.84
C GLN A 59 2.61 -35.33 78.10
N GLU A 60 3.79 -35.14 78.70
CA GLU A 60 4.92 -34.44 78.09
C GLU A 60 5.48 -35.21 76.89
N ARG A 61 5.45 -36.54 76.93
CA ARG A 61 5.81 -37.40 75.78
C ARG A 61 4.81 -37.26 74.63
N HIS A 62 3.53 -37.20 74.96
CA HIS A 62 2.45 -36.98 73.99
C HIS A 62 2.56 -35.59 73.35
N GLU A 63 2.85 -34.57 74.15
CA GLU A 63 3.09 -33.20 73.67
C GLU A 63 4.34 -33.09 72.80
N GLY A 64 5.41 -33.84 73.10
CA GLY A 64 6.60 -33.95 72.26
C GLY A 64 6.31 -34.59 70.91
N LEU A 65 5.61 -35.74 70.89
CA LEU A 65 5.23 -36.42 69.65
C LEU A 65 4.29 -35.59 68.78
N LEU A 66 3.36 -34.84 69.37
CA LEU A 66 2.51 -33.91 68.61
C LEU A 66 3.32 -32.80 67.94
N ARG A 67 4.36 -32.28 68.62
CA ARG A 67 5.24 -31.25 68.06
C ARG A 67 6.05 -31.80 66.89
N GLU A 68 6.62 -33.00 67.03
CA GLU A 68 7.35 -33.67 65.95
C GLU A 68 6.43 -33.97 64.75
N LEU A 69 5.22 -34.48 64.98
CA LEU A 69 4.24 -34.68 63.92
C LEU A 69 3.82 -33.37 63.22
N GLN A 70 3.69 -32.29 63.98
CA GLN A 70 3.39 -30.97 63.42
C GLN A 70 4.56 -30.43 62.57
N GLU A 71 5.80 -30.66 63.00
CA GLU A 71 7.01 -30.28 62.25
C GLU A 71 7.17 -31.11 60.97
N LEU A 72 6.97 -32.44 61.04
CA LEU A 72 6.96 -33.30 59.85
C LEU A 72 5.85 -32.91 58.87
N ALA A 73 4.64 -32.60 59.36
CA ALA A 73 3.54 -32.14 58.52
C ALA A 73 3.86 -30.81 57.84
N GLN A 74 4.56 -29.89 58.53
CA GLN A 74 5.02 -28.63 57.92
C GLN A 74 6.10 -28.88 56.86
N HIS A 75 7.08 -29.72 57.18
CA HIS A 75 8.16 -30.07 56.26
C HIS A 75 7.64 -30.78 54.99
N GLU A 76 6.67 -31.69 55.10
CA GLU A 76 6.03 -32.30 53.93
C GLU A 76 5.23 -31.28 53.10
N ASN A 77 4.48 -30.38 53.75
CA ASN A 77 3.77 -29.31 53.05
C ASN A 77 4.72 -28.35 52.32
N ASP A 78 5.84 -27.98 52.94
CA ASP A 78 6.82 -27.09 52.32
C ASP A 78 7.52 -27.76 51.14
N ARG A 79 7.82 -29.07 51.25
CA ARG A 79 8.34 -29.88 50.16
C ARG A 79 7.35 -30.02 49.01
N GLU A 80 6.06 -30.25 49.29
CA GLU A 80 5.02 -30.27 48.26
C GLU A 80 4.91 -28.93 47.55
N ARG A 81 4.97 -27.81 48.27
CA ARG A 81 4.97 -26.47 47.67
C ARG A 81 6.18 -26.23 46.78
N GLU A 82 7.35 -26.69 47.18
CA GLU A 82 8.57 -26.59 46.37
C GLU A 82 8.44 -27.38 45.07
N TYR A 83 7.98 -28.64 45.14
CA TYR A 83 7.71 -29.43 43.93
C TYR A 83 6.66 -28.82 43.01
N THR A 84 5.60 -28.21 43.56
CA THR A 84 4.62 -27.52 42.71
C THR A 84 5.23 -26.32 42.03
N ARG A 85 6.05 -25.52 42.72
CA ARG A 85 6.73 -24.37 42.10
C ARG A 85 7.71 -24.81 41.02
N GLU A 86 8.54 -25.81 41.30
CA GLU A 86 9.48 -26.33 40.30
C GLU A 86 8.75 -26.81 39.05
N ARG A 87 7.67 -27.59 39.20
CA ARG A 87 6.87 -28.05 38.06
C ARG A 87 6.28 -26.87 37.27
N ASP A 88 5.68 -25.91 37.98
CA ASP A 88 5.06 -24.75 37.34
C ASP A 88 6.13 -23.89 36.61
N ASP A 89 7.34 -23.75 37.16
CA ASP A 89 8.47 -23.06 36.52
C ASP A 89 8.95 -23.79 35.25
N TYR A 90 9.00 -25.13 35.26
CA TYR A 90 9.32 -25.92 34.07
C TYR A 90 8.25 -25.81 32.98
N GLU A 91 6.96 -25.86 33.36
CA GLU A 91 5.85 -25.72 32.41
C GLU A 91 5.82 -24.32 31.77
N LEU A 92 6.07 -23.25 32.55
CA LEU A 92 6.15 -21.88 32.04
C LEU A 92 7.32 -21.69 31.05
N ASN A 93 8.49 -22.29 31.33
CA ASN A 93 9.65 -22.15 30.45
C ASN A 93 9.44 -22.84 29.09
N ASP A 94 8.81 -24.01 29.06
CA ASP A 94 8.49 -24.71 27.82
C ASP A 94 7.48 -23.92 26.96
N GLU A 95 6.48 -23.30 27.59
CA GLU A 95 5.50 -22.44 26.89
C GLU A 95 6.15 -21.16 26.33
N GLU A 96 7.06 -20.52 27.08
CA GLU A 96 7.79 -19.33 26.61
C GLU A 96 8.73 -19.62 25.43
N GLU A 97 9.38 -20.79 25.41
CA GLU A 97 10.23 -21.22 24.30
C GLU A 97 9.43 -21.47 23.02
N ASP A 98 8.28 -22.15 23.11
CA ASP A 98 7.38 -22.41 21.98
C ASP A 98 6.75 -21.11 21.44
N GLU A 99 6.34 -20.20 22.32
CA GLU A 99 5.85 -18.88 21.92
C GLU A 99 6.93 -18.03 21.26
N GLY A 100 8.16 -18.07 21.78
CA GLY A 100 9.32 -17.35 21.24
C GLY A 100 9.62 -17.80 19.81
N ALA A 101 9.68 -19.11 19.58
CA ALA A 101 9.93 -19.69 18.26
C ALA A 101 8.82 -19.33 17.25
N MET A 102 7.54 -19.36 17.67
CA MET A 102 6.42 -18.98 16.82
C MET A 102 6.45 -17.49 16.45
N LYS A 103 6.77 -16.60 17.40
CA LYS A 103 6.89 -15.15 17.17
C LYS A 103 8.03 -14.83 16.20
N GLU A 104 9.19 -15.49 16.35
CA GLU A 104 10.32 -15.31 15.45
C GLU A 104 9.99 -15.77 14.02
N GLN A 105 9.31 -16.91 13.87
CA GLN A 105 8.90 -17.39 12.56
C GLN A 105 7.88 -16.43 11.91
N ASN A 106 6.88 -15.97 12.65
CA ASN A 106 5.91 -14.99 12.15
C ASN A 106 6.59 -13.66 11.74
N ALA A 107 7.63 -13.23 12.46
CA ALA A 107 8.39 -12.03 12.09
C ALA A 107 9.14 -12.20 10.76
N ARG A 108 9.71 -13.38 10.51
CA ARG A 108 10.36 -13.71 9.23
C ARG A 108 9.38 -13.76 8.08
N ASP A 109 8.23 -14.41 8.28
CA ASP A 109 7.18 -14.50 7.26
C ASP A 109 6.61 -13.11 6.92
N LEU A 110 6.50 -12.22 7.92
CA LEU A 110 6.07 -10.83 7.70
C LEU A 110 7.09 -10.03 6.89
N ASP A 111 8.39 -10.18 7.17
CA ASP A 111 9.47 -9.52 6.42
C ASP A 111 9.52 -9.99 4.96
N GLU A 112 9.33 -11.30 4.71
CA GLU A 112 9.25 -11.85 3.35
C GLU A 112 8.06 -11.27 2.57
N LEU A 113 6.88 -11.18 3.19
CA LEU A 113 5.70 -10.57 2.58
C LEU A 113 5.89 -9.07 2.29
N LEU A 114 6.55 -8.35 3.20
CA LEU A 114 6.86 -6.94 3.01
C LEU A 114 7.80 -6.74 1.82
N GLN A 115 8.86 -7.55 1.70
CA GLN A 115 9.78 -7.50 0.57
C GLN A 115 9.08 -7.81 -0.76
N GLU A 116 8.17 -8.79 -0.79
CA GLU A 116 7.36 -9.07 -1.98
C GLU A 116 6.48 -7.89 -2.37
N GLU A 117 5.85 -7.22 -1.41
CA GLU A 117 4.99 -6.07 -1.68
C GLU A 117 5.80 -4.90 -2.22
N ILE A 118 6.98 -4.62 -1.64
CA ILE A 118 7.92 -3.61 -2.16
C ILE A 118 8.34 -3.93 -3.60
N GLN A 119 8.65 -5.20 -3.91
CA GLN A 119 8.99 -5.59 -5.28
C GLN A 119 7.80 -5.44 -6.24
N LYS A 120 6.58 -5.78 -5.80
CA LYS A 120 5.37 -5.61 -6.61
C LYS A 120 5.10 -4.14 -6.90
N THR A 121 5.22 -3.25 -5.90
CA THR A 121 5.03 -1.80 -6.09
C THR A 121 6.12 -1.22 -6.99
N GLU A 122 7.37 -1.64 -6.87
CA GLU A 122 8.46 -1.21 -7.76
C GLU A 122 8.22 -1.65 -9.21
N ILE A 123 7.75 -2.88 -9.43
CA ILE A 123 7.38 -3.37 -10.77
C ILE A 123 6.20 -2.57 -11.33
N GLN A 124 5.19 -2.26 -10.50
CA GLN A 124 4.03 -1.48 -10.91
C GLN A 124 4.47 -0.07 -11.34
N ARG A 125 5.32 0.60 -10.56
CA ARG A 125 5.89 1.92 -10.91
C ARG A 125 6.61 1.89 -12.26
N LYS A 126 7.44 0.88 -12.50
CA LYS A 126 8.12 0.71 -13.81
C LYS A 126 7.16 0.51 -14.98
N GLN A 127 6.06 -0.22 -14.76
CA GLN A 127 5.04 -0.40 -15.80
C GLN A 127 4.29 0.90 -16.10
N ASP A 128 4.00 1.69 -15.06
CA ASP A 128 3.31 2.97 -15.21
C ASP A 128 4.20 4.01 -15.93
N GLU A 129 5.49 4.05 -15.63
CA GLU A 129 6.49 4.87 -16.34
C GLU A 129 6.60 4.49 -17.83
N GLU A 130 6.69 3.19 -18.14
CA GLU A 130 6.75 2.70 -19.54
C GLU A 130 5.44 3.06 -20.29
N LEU A 131 4.29 2.96 -19.62
CA LEU A 131 3.00 3.33 -20.17
C LEU A 131 2.92 4.83 -20.47
N GLU A 132 3.43 5.68 -19.58
CA GLU A 132 3.49 7.12 -19.77
C GLU A 132 4.39 7.50 -20.95
N GLU A 133 5.57 6.88 -21.05
CA GLU A 133 6.47 7.10 -22.18
C GLU A 133 5.79 6.74 -23.51
N LEU A 134 5.12 5.58 -23.58
CA LEU A 134 4.36 5.16 -24.76
C LEU A 134 3.21 6.13 -25.10
N LEU A 135 2.51 6.66 -24.10
CA LEU A 135 1.44 7.64 -24.28
C LEU A 135 1.98 8.94 -24.90
N LYS A 136 3.10 9.44 -24.37
CA LYS A 136 3.79 10.65 -24.87
C LYS A 136 4.25 10.46 -26.31
N ASP A 137 4.77 9.27 -26.62
CA ASP A 137 5.24 8.88 -27.95
C ASP A 137 4.11 8.77 -28.98
N LEU A 138 2.93 8.28 -28.56
CA LEU A 138 1.72 8.26 -29.38
C LEU A 138 1.18 9.68 -29.63
N LYS A 139 1.14 10.54 -28.59
CA LYS A 139 0.69 11.94 -28.68
C LYS A 139 1.60 12.72 -29.65
N SER A 140 2.93 12.55 -29.55
CA SER A 140 3.91 13.19 -30.43
C SER A 140 3.78 12.72 -31.89
N LYS A 141 3.66 11.41 -32.14
CA LYS A 141 3.43 10.84 -33.48
C LYS A 141 2.13 11.33 -34.12
N GLN A 142 1.04 11.42 -33.35
CA GLN A 142 -0.22 11.97 -33.84
C GLN A 142 -0.08 13.45 -34.22
N GLN A 143 0.61 14.23 -33.39
CA GLN A 143 0.86 15.65 -33.65
C GLN A 143 1.73 15.84 -34.91
N GLU A 144 2.81 15.07 -35.07
CA GLU A 144 3.65 15.08 -36.26
C GLU A 144 2.84 14.74 -37.52
N LYS A 145 2.00 13.70 -37.47
CA LYS A 145 1.10 13.33 -38.58
C LYS A 145 0.07 14.43 -38.89
N LYS A 146 -0.40 15.18 -37.90
CA LYS A 146 -1.27 16.36 -38.12
C LYS A 146 -0.49 17.48 -38.82
N ARG A 147 0.75 17.75 -38.40
CA ARG A 147 1.63 18.76 -39.02
C ARG A 147 1.93 18.44 -40.48
N ARG A 148 2.32 17.20 -40.79
CA ARG A 148 2.60 16.78 -42.17
C ARG A 148 1.40 16.95 -43.09
N ARG A 149 0.20 16.55 -42.64
CA ARG A 149 -1.05 16.78 -43.41
C ARG A 149 -1.32 18.27 -43.63
N ASN A 150 -1.15 19.09 -42.60
CA ASN A 150 -1.35 20.53 -42.72
C ASN A 150 -0.34 21.18 -43.69
N GLU A 151 0.92 20.76 -43.66
CA GLU A 151 1.97 21.23 -44.57
C GLU A 151 1.66 20.85 -46.03
N GLU A 152 1.25 19.59 -46.28
CA GLU A 152 0.84 19.12 -47.60
C GLU A 152 -0.37 19.91 -48.13
N GLU A 153 -1.40 20.12 -47.29
CA GLU A 153 -2.56 20.92 -47.66
C GLU A 153 -2.20 22.40 -47.93
N GLU A 154 -1.25 22.97 -47.20
CA GLU A 154 -0.79 24.34 -47.42
C GLU A 154 0.02 24.47 -48.71
N GLU A 155 0.85 23.48 -49.04
CA GLU A 155 1.57 23.45 -50.30
C GLU A 155 0.62 23.32 -51.50
N GLU A 156 -0.40 22.47 -51.40
CA GLU A 156 -1.45 22.35 -52.42
C GLU A 156 -2.21 23.68 -52.61
N LYS A 157 -2.59 24.35 -51.52
CA LYS A 157 -3.24 25.67 -51.57
C LYS A 157 -2.36 26.70 -52.26
N ARG A 158 -1.07 26.76 -51.94
CA ARG A 158 -0.11 27.67 -52.60
C ARG A 158 -0.01 27.40 -54.09
N LYS A 159 0.00 26.13 -54.52
CA LYS A 159 -0.01 25.76 -55.94
C LYS A 159 -1.28 26.24 -56.64
N ASN A 160 -2.44 25.97 -56.04
CA ASN A 160 -3.74 26.38 -56.59
C ASN A 160 -3.88 27.92 -56.66
N GLU A 161 -3.42 28.65 -55.65
CA GLU A 161 -3.43 30.12 -55.62
C GLU A 161 -2.50 30.73 -56.69
N LEU A 162 -1.32 30.12 -56.90
CA LEU A 162 -0.40 30.54 -57.96
C LEU A 162 -0.97 30.26 -59.35
N GLU A 163 -1.60 29.11 -59.56
CA GLU A 163 -2.25 28.76 -60.82
C GLU A 163 -3.36 29.76 -61.18
N LEU A 164 -4.24 30.09 -60.21
CA LEU A 164 -5.28 31.11 -60.37
C LEU A 164 -4.71 32.50 -60.70
N ARG A 165 -3.60 32.90 -60.06
CA ARG A 165 -2.93 34.18 -60.37
C ARG A 165 -2.34 34.20 -61.78
N VAL A 166 -1.73 33.11 -62.21
CA VAL A 166 -1.15 32.98 -63.55
C VAL A 166 -2.24 32.99 -64.62
N GLU A 167 -3.35 32.29 -64.39
CA GLU A 167 -4.50 32.29 -65.29
C GLU A 167 -5.13 33.68 -65.40
N LYS A 168 -5.32 34.37 -64.26
CA LYS A 168 -5.77 35.76 -64.24
C LYS A 168 -4.84 36.68 -65.04
N GLU A 169 -3.53 36.58 -64.85
CA GLU A 169 -2.56 37.41 -65.57
C GLU A 169 -2.59 37.16 -67.08
N LYS A 170 -2.77 35.91 -67.51
CA LYS A 170 -2.94 35.56 -68.93
C LYS A 170 -4.20 36.21 -69.52
N VAL A 171 -5.34 36.09 -68.84
CA VAL A 171 -6.60 36.69 -69.27
C VAL A 171 -6.51 38.22 -69.29
N GLU A 172 -5.86 38.86 -68.32
CA GLU A 172 -5.63 40.31 -68.31
C GLU A 172 -4.76 40.77 -69.50
N LYS A 173 -3.73 40.00 -69.88
CA LYS A 173 -2.88 40.31 -71.04
C LYS A 173 -3.64 40.18 -72.35
N GLU A 174 -4.38 39.08 -72.55
CA GLU A 174 -5.22 38.86 -73.74
C GLU A 174 -6.28 39.97 -73.87
N LEU A 175 -6.95 40.32 -72.76
CA LEU A 175 -7.92 41.41 -72.73
C LEU A 175 -7.29 42.76 -73.10
N LYS A 176 -6.05 43.00 -72.65
CA LYS A 176 -5.30 44.23 -72.98
C LYS A 176 -4.91 44.29 -74.46
N GLU A 177 -4.46 43.17 -75.03
CA GLU A 177 -4.11 43.06 -76.45
C GLU A 177 -5.34 43.32 -77.34
N LEU A 178 -6.49 42.71 -77.01
CA LEU A 178 -7.77 42.97 -77.69
C LEU A 178 -8.18 44.46 -77.62
N LEU A 179 -7.89 45.12 -76.50
CA LEU A 179 -8.19 46.54 -76.28
C LEU A 179 -7.25 47.47 -77.08
N GLU A 180 -6.00 47.07 -77.31
CA GLU A 180 -5.06 47.77 -78.17
C GLU A 180 -5.39 47.58 -79.66
N GLU A 181 -5.80 46.38 -80.08
CA GLU A 181 -6.28 46.14 -81.46
C GLU A 181 -7.54 46.93 -81.81
N GLN A 182 -8.48 47.06 -80.87
CA GLN A 182 -9.72 47.84 -81.08
C GLN A 182 -9.45 49.34 -81.31
N LYS A 183 -8.33 49.88 -80.79
CA LYS A 183 -7.94 51.27 -81.05
C LYS A 183 -7.44 51.48 -82.49
N ASN A 184 -7.02 50.40 -83.15
CA ASN A 184 -6.43 50.44 -84.49
C ASN A 184 -7.47 50.15 -85.59
N ASP A 185 -8.54 49.39 -85.31
CA ASP A 185 -9.61 49.04 -86.26
C ASP A 185 -11.03 49.30 -85.69
N THR A 186 -11.79 50.22 -86.30
CA THR A 186 -13.00 50.80 -85.69
C THR A 186 -14.30 49.99 -85.86
N LYS A 187 -14.32 48.87 -86.59
CA LYS A 187 -15.55 48.08 -86.82
C LYS A 187 -15.29 46.59 -87.05
N SER A 188 -15.29 45.79 -85.98
CA SER A 188 -15.44 44.33 -86.07
C SER A 188 -16.30 43.83 -84.90
N TRP A 189 -17.55 43.46 -85.19
CA TRP A 189 -18.54 42.96 -84.22
C TRP A 189 -18.08 41.67 -83.52
N ASN A 190 -17.28 40.84 -84.20
CA ASN A 190 -16.71 39.62 -83.62
C ASN A 190 -15.66 39.92 -82.53
N LYS A 191 -14.84 40.98 -82.69
CA LYS A 191 -13.84 41.38 -81.69
C LYS A 191 -14.49 41.96 -80.43
N GLU A 192 -15.64 42.62 -80.59
CA GLU A 192 -16.41 43.15 -79.47
C GLU A 192 -16.99 42.02 -78.59
N LYS A 193 -17.52 40.96 -79.21
CA LYS A 193 -18.01 39.77 -78.51
C LYS A 193 -16.89 39.02 -77.76
N GLU A 194 -15.72 38.86 -78.38
CA GLU A 194 -14.56 38.20 -77.77
C GLU A 194 -14.03 38.98 -76.54
N LYS A 195 -14.06 40.32 -76.62
CA LYS A 195 -13.71 41.18 -75.48
C LYS A 195 -14.69 41.04 -74.32
N GLU A 196 -15.99 40.97 -74.62
CA GLU A 196 -17.04 40.79 -73.61
C GLU A 196 -16.88 39.43 -72.90
N GLU A 197 -16.65 38.34 -73.65
CA GLU A 197 -16.35 37.01 -73.11
C GLU A 197 -15.11 37.03 -72.20
N LYS A 198 -14.02 37.69 -72.61
CA LYS A 198 -12.80 37.83 -71.79
C LYS A 198 -13.01 38.68 -70.54
N GLN A 199 -13.88 39.68 -70.59
CA GLN A 199 -14.27 40.46 -69.42
C GLN A 199 -15.08 39.62 -68.42
N GLU A 200 -15.98 38.76 -68.90
CA GLU A 200 -16.72 37.82 -68.06
C GLU A 200 -15.80 36.77 -67.44
N GLU A 201 -14.87 36.19 -68.21
CA GLU A 201 -13.84 35.26 -67.71
C GLU A 201 -12.99 35.90 -66.59
N LEU A 202 -12.56 37.16 -66.79
CA LEU A 202 -11.78 37.90 -65.79
C LEU A 202 -12.60 38.17 -64.51
N GLN A 203 -13.88 38.54 -64.64
CA GLN A 203 -14.76 38.74 -63.50
C GLN A 203 -15.02 37.43 -62.74
N GLU A 204 -15.19 36.32 -63.44
CA GLU A 204 -15.37 35.01 -62.81
C GLU A 204 -14.10 34.58 -62.06
N LEU A 205 -12.92 34.78 -62.65
CA LEU A 205 -11.63 34.51 -62.00
C LEU A 205 -11.42 35.39 -60.75
N MET A 206 -11.75 36.68 -60.83
CA MET A 206 -11.72 37.56 -59.66
C MET A 206 -12.65 37.07 -58.55
N ARG A 207 -13.87 36.64 -58.89
CA ARG A 207 -14.83 36.09 -57.93
C ARG A 207 -14.39 34.73 -57.37
N LYS A 208 -13.64 33.92 -58.12
CA LYS A 208 -13.01 32.70 -57.60
C LYS A 208 -11.89 33.04 -56.62
N MET A 209 -11.02 34.00 -56.95
CA MET A 209 -9.96 34.44 -56.03
C MET A 209 -10.50 35.07 -54.74
N GLU A 210 -11.58 35.85 -54.82
CA GLU A 210 -12.24 36.43 -53.64
C GLU A 210 -12.79 35.34 -52.70
N ARG A 211 -13.49 34.34 -53.25
CA ARG A 211 -13.97 33.18 -52.47
C ARG A 211 -12.84 32.36 -51.85
N VAL A 212 -11.70 32.23 -52.54
CA VAL A 212 -10.52 31.55 -51.96
C VAL A 212 -10.00 32.32 -50.75
N LYS A 213 -9.89 33.65 -50.84
CA LYS A 213 -9.47 34.50 -49.71
C LYS A 213 -10.42 34.41 -48.53
N GLU A 214 -11.73 34.49 -48.74
CA GLU A 214 -12.72 34.37 -47.66
C GLU A 214 -12.58 33.04 -46.91
N VAL A 215 -12.44 31.93 -47.64
CA VAL A 215 -12.24 30.59 -47.05
C VAL A 215 -10.90 30.49 -46.31
N GLU A 216 -9.85 31.17 -46.76
CA GLU A 216 -8.57 31.22 -46.06
C GLU A 216 -8.66 32.00 -44.76
N ASP A 217 -9.34 33.15 -44.76
CA ASP A 217 -9.54 33.98 -43.57
C ASP A 217 -10.39 33.24 -42.52
N GLU A 218 -11.50 32.59 -42.91
CA GLU A 218 -12.30 31.76 -42.02
C GLU A 218 -11.51 30.57 -41.44
N LYS A 219 -10.69 29.91 -42.27
CA LYS A 219 -9.83 28.81 -41.79
C LYS A 219 -8.77 29.30 -40.83
N LYS A 220 -8.22 30.48 -41.05
CA LYS A 220 -7.21 31.09 -40.17
C LYS A 220 -7.82 31.41 -38.80
N GLU A 221 -9.00 32.04 -38.78
CA GLU A 221 -9.73 32.31 -37.54
C GLU A 221 -10.05 31.01 -36.78
N LYS A 222 -10.53 29.98 -37.48
CA LYS A 222 -10.79 28.67 -36.85
C LYS A 222 -9.52 28.04 -36.25
N ARG A 223 -8.38 28.13 -36.93
CA ARG A 223 -7.09 27.63 -36.42
C ARG A 223 -6.61 28.42 -35.21
N GLU A 224 -6.80 29.74 -35.19
CA GLU A 224 -6.47 30.59 -34.05
C GLU A 224 -7.32 30.22 -32.82
N MET A 225 -8.62 30.01 -33.02
CA MET A 225 -9.54 29.56 -31.97
C MET A 225 -9.18 28.15 -31.45
N GLU A 226 -8.86 27.21 -32.35
CA GLU A 226 -8.41 25.86 -31.97
C GLU A 226 -7.10 25.91 -31.17
N ASN A 227 -6.12 26.68 -31.62
CA ASN A 227 -4.85 26.85 -30.91
C ASN A 227 -5.03 27.48 -29.53
N ALA A 228 -5.95 28.45 -29.37
CA ALA A 228 -6.25 29.03 -28.08
C ALA A 228 -6.88 28.01 -27.11
N SER A 229 -7.75 27.13 -27.63
CA SER A 229 -8.36 26.06 -26.84
C SER A 229 -7.33 25.00 -26.43
N ASP A 230 -6.45 24.60 -27.36
CA ASP A 230 -5.38 23.63 -27.09
C ASP A 230 -4.38 24.20 -26.07
N GLU A 231 -4.03 25.49 -26.16
CA GLU A 231 -3.11 26.13 -25.22
C GLU A 231 -3.73 26.30 -23.82
N ALA A 232 -5.03 26.63 -23.73
CA ALA A 232 -5.73 26.66 -22.45
C ALA A 232 -5.71 25.27 -21.78
N THR A 233 -5.93 24.20 -22.55
CA THR A 233 -5.86 22.82 -22.03
C THR A 233 -4.46 22.48 -21.53
N ARG A 234 -3.42 22.89 -22.25
CA ARG A 234 -2.02 22.71 -21.80
C ARG A 234 -1.69 23.49 -20.55
N GLN A 235 -2.29 24.67 -20.37
CA GLN A 235 -2.10 25.44 -19.14
C GLN A 235 -2.69 24.68 -17.95
N PHE A 236 -3.90 24.11 -18.09
CA PHE A 236 -4.48 23.26 -17.05
C PHE A 236 -3.68 21.98 -16.80
N GLU A 237 -3.17 21.32 -17.85
CA GLU A 237 -2.29 20.15 -17.70
C GLU A 237 -1.03 20.53 -16.90
N ARG A 238 -0.36 21.66 -17.24
CA ARG A 238 0.83 22.13 -16.49
C ARG A 238 0.51 22.46 -15.04
N GLU A 239 -0.56 23.20 -14.77
CA GLU A 239 -0.94 23.57 -13.40
C GLU A 239 -1.22 22.33 -12.55
N ARG A 240 -1.84 21.29 -13.13
CA ARG A 240 -2.06 20.01 -12.44
C ARG A 240 -0.75 19.25 -12.20
N ASP A 241 0.12 19.18 -13.20
CA ASP A 241 1.40 18.49 -13.06
C ASP A 241 2.28 19.18 -12.00
N GLU A 242 2.26 20.51 -11.92
CA GLU A 242 2.94 21.31 -10.89
C GLU A 242 2.36 21.03 -9.49
N GLU A 243 1.03 20.97 -9.34
CA GLU A 243 0.38 20.63 -8.05
C GLU A 243 0.74 19.21 -7.60
N GLU A 244 0.76 18.23 -8.51
CA GLU A 244 1.18 16.85 -8.22
C GLU A 244 2.69 16.73 -7.89
N GLU A 245 3.55 17.62 -8.38
CA GLU A 245 4.96 17.68 -7.98
C GLU A 245 5.13 18.33 -6.60
N GLU A 246 4.39 19.39 -6.29
CA GLU A 246 4.40 20.05 -4.98
C GLU A 246 3.92 19.09 -3.87
N ASP A 247 2.84 18.33 -4.10
CA ASP A 247 2.35 17.34 -3.14
C ASP A 247 3.40 16.25 -2.87
N ARG A 248 4.10 15.76 -3.90
CA ARG A 248 5.17 14.76 -3.73
C ARG A 248 6.35 15.28 -2.94
N GLN A 249 6.76 16.53 -3.17
CA GLN A 249 7.82 17.15 -2.38
C GLN A 249 7.43 17.29 -0.91
N ARG A 250 6.16 17.59 -0.65
CA ARG A 250 5.63 17.71 0.71
C ARG A 250 5.62 16.38 1.45
N ASP A 251 5.25 15.29 0.77
CA ASP A 251 5.30 13.95 1.34
C ASP A 251 6.75 13.52 1.64
N GLU A 252 7.71 13.82 0.73
CA GLU A 252 9.14 13.56 0.96
C GLU A 252 9.71 14.36 2.15
N GLU A 253 9.32 15.64 2.31
CA GLU A 253 9.72 16.45 3.46
C GLU A 253 9.13 15.91 4.79
N GLU A 254 7.87 15.44 4.78
CA GLU A 254 7.25 14.84 5.98
C GLU A 254 7.94 13.52 6.39
N GLU A 255 8.35 12.68 5.43
CA GLU A 255 9.13 11.46 5.71
C GLU A 255 10.53 11.77 6.29
N GLU A 256 11.25 12.77 5.75
CA GLU A 256 12.56 13.17 6.28
C GLU A 256 12.47 13.71 7.71
N GLU A 257 11.41 14.47 8.05
CA GLU A 257 11.19 14.95 9.43
C GLU A 257 10.92 13.81 10.42
N GLU A 258 10.17 12.78 10.02
CA GLU A 258 9.90 11.61 10.87
C GLU A 258 11.19 10.82 11.16
N ASP A 259 12.06 10.63 10.17
CA ASP A 259 13.36 9.97 10.34
C ASP A 259 14.27 10.75 11.32
N GLU A 260 14.32 12.08 11.23
CA GLU A 260 15.10 12.92 12.15
C GLU A 260 14.60 12.81 13.60
N ASP A 261 13.28 12.75 13.80
CA ASP A 261 12.66 12.59 15.12
C ASP A 261 12.97 11.21 15.75
N GLU A 262 13.01 10.14 14.95
CA GLU A 262 13.42 8.81 15.42
C GLU A 262 14.89 8.78 15.86
N GLU A 263 15.80 9.39 15.08
CA GLU A 263 17.21 9.51 15.45
C GLU A 263 17.39 10.27 16.78
N LEU A 264 16.63 11.35 16.97
CA LEU A 264 16.62 12.13 18.22
C LEU A 264 16.19 11.29 19.43
N LEU A 265 15.19 10.44 19.28
CA LEU A 265 14.72 9.52 20.33
C LEU A 265 15.79 8.48 20.68
N GLU A 266 16.50 7.94 19.69
CA GLU A 266 17.59 6.99 19.91
C GLU A 266 18.75 7.63 20.69
N ILE A 267 19.14 8.86 20.32
CA ILE A 267 20.16 9.64 21.05
C ILE A 267 19.70 9.93 22.50
N GLU A 268 18.43 10.28 22.72
CA GLU A 268 17.91 10.49 24.07
C GLU A 268 17.98 9.21 24.92
N ALA A 269 17.63 8.07 24.34
CA ALA A 269 17.73 6.78 25.00
C ALA A 269 19.18 6.44 25.39
N GLU A 270 20.15 6.69 24.49
CA GLU A 270 21.57 6.52 24.79
C GLU A 270 22.03 7.45 25.92
N LEU A 271 21.63 8.71 25.91
CA LEU A 271 21.97 9.67 26.96
C LEU A 271 21.42 9.25 28.32
N ARG A 272 20.19 8.73 28.39
CA ARG A 272 19.60 8.16 29.63
C ARG A 272 20.42 6.96 30.12
N LYS A 273 20.88 6.10 29.21
CA LYS A 273 21.72 4.93 29.53
C LYS A 273 23.08 5.36 30.09
N VAL A 274 23.75 6.32 29.46
CA VAL A 274 25.02 6.90 29.94
C VAL A 274 24.84 7.58 31.30
N ALA A 275 23.74 8.32 31.50
CA ALA A 275 23.44 8.95 32.78
C ALA A 275 23.23 7.92 33.91
N ALA A 276 22.56 6.80 33.62
CA ALA A 276 22.40 5.71 34.58
C ALA A 276 23.75 5.09 34.97
N GLN A 277 24.62 4.82 34.00
CA GLN A 277 25.98 4.31 34.25
C GLN A 277 26.82 5.28 35.10
N LEU A 278 26.73 6.59 34.85
CA LEU A 278 27.39 7.61 35.66
C LEU A 278 26.83 7.66 37.10
N HIS A 279 25.53 7.45 37.26
CA HIS A 279 24.90 7.37 38.58
C HIS A 279 25.36 6.15 39.37
N GLU A 280 25.54 4.99 38.73
CA GLU A 280 26.10 3.79 39.37
C GLU A 280 27.55 4.00 39.81
N LEU A 281 28.38 4.57 38.93
CA LEU A 281 29.80 4.89 39.23
C LEU A 281 29.96 5.88 40.38
N ARG A 282 28.98 6.76 40.61
CA ARG A 282 29.00 7.75 41.71
C ARG A 282 28.43 7.19 43.02
N ARG A 283 27.78 6.03 42.99
CA ARG A 283 27.15 5.37 44.15
C ARG A 283 28.01 4.23 44.72
N GLY A 284 28.98 3.73 43.95
CA GLY A 284 30.10 2.92 44.43
C GLY A 284 31.25 3.77 44.97
#